data_AF-K1TC78-F1
#
_entry.id   AF-K1TC78-F1
#
_cell.length_a   1.000
_cell.length_b   1.000
_cell.length_c   1.000
_cell.angle_alpha   90.00
_cell.angle_beta   90.00
_cell.angle_gamma   90.00
#
_symmetry.space_group_name_H-M   'P 1'
#
loop_
_entity.id
_entity.type
_entity.pdbx_description
1 polymer ?
#
loop_
_entity_poly.entity_id
_entity_poly.type
_entity_poly.pdbx_seq_one_letter_code
_entity_poly.pdbx_strand_id
1 'polypeptide(L)'
;GVEAGGLGIETGKHASAMALGQVGVLHGMKTYLLQDEIGNIQLAHSISAGLDYPGVGPEHAYLRDSGRAKYVSVTDKECMDALMELCRMEGIIPAIESAHALAHVFKMAQGEYKGKTIIMCLSGRGDKDVNTVQKYLNGEETNK
;
A
#
# COMPACT_ATOMS: atom_id res chain seq x y z
N GLY A 1 4.68 -3.58 -7.67
CA GLY A 1 3.96 -2.52 -6.94
C GLY A 1 3.63 -3.01 -5.55
N VAL A 2 3.39 -2.09 -4.62
CA VAL A 2 2.95 -2.43 -3.26
C VAL A 2 1.61 -1.73 -3.04
N GLU A 3 0.56 -2.51 -2.80
CA GLU A 3 -0.77 -2.02 -2.47
C GLU A 3 -0.96 -1.97 -0.95
N ALA A 4 -1.91 -1.14 -0.48
CA ALA A 4 -2.22 -1.07 0.94
C ALA A 4 -3.07 -2.27 1.37
N GLY A 5 -2.49 -3.11 2.22
CA GLY A 5 -3.12 -4.26 2.85
C GLY A 5 -4.02 -3.88 4.03
N GLY A 6 -4.03 -2.61 4.44
CA GLY A 6 -4.87 -2.11 5.54
C GLY A 6 -4.66 -2.91 6.83
N LEU A 7 -5.76 -3.37 7.43
CA LEU A 7 -5.74 -4.21 8.62
C LEU A 7 -5.49 -5.71 8.33
N GLY A 8 -5.26 -6.07 7.06
CA GLY A 8 -5.11 -7.44 6.58
C GLY A 8 -6.10 -7.74 5.45
N ILE A 9 -5.67 -8.45 4.41
CA ILE A 9 -6.52 -8.77 3.25
C ILE A 9 -7.74 -9.59 3.68
N GLU A 10 -7.51 -10.56 4.57
CA GLU A 10 -8.50 -11.45 5.14
C GLU A 10 -9.58 -10.74 5.96
N THR A 11 -9.33 -9.51 6.40
CA THR A 11 -10.29 -8.72 7.18
C THR A 11 -11.32 -8.00 6.29
N GLY A 12 -11.08 -7.94 4.98
CA GLY A 12 -11.83 -7.10 4.04
C GLY A 12 -11.60 -5.60 4.20
N LYS A 13 -10.78 -5.17 5.18
CA LYS A 13 -10.41 -3.76 5.40
C LYS A 13 -9.04 -3.49 4.81
N HIS A 14 -8.99 -3.36 3.49
CA HIS A 14 -7.78 -3.08 2.72
C HIS A 14 -8.08 -2.26 1.46
N ALA A 15 -7.04 -1.74 0.80
CA ALA A 15 -7.12 -1.08 -0.51
C ALA A 15 -6.33 -1.85 -1.59
N SER A 16 -6.11 -3.16 -1.40
CA SER A 16 -5.41 -4.03 -2.34
C SER A 16 -6.32 -4.54 -3.47
N ALA A 17 -6.54 -3.72 -4.50
CA ALA A 17 -7.44 -4.01 -5.62
C ALA A 17 -7.08 -5.31 -6.37
N MET A 18 -5.78 -5.61 -6.51
CA MET A 18 -5.34 -6.80 -7.24
C MET A 18 -5.38 -8.09 -6.42
N ALA A 19 -5.53 -8.01 -5.09
CA ALA A 19 -5.49 -9.17 -4.19
C ALA A 19 -6.64 -10.15 -4.45
N LEU A 20 -7.84 -9.63 -4.72
CA LEU A 20 -9.04 -10.44 -4.96
C LEU A 20 -9.20 -10.86 -6.42
N GLY A 21 -8.40 -10.29 -7.33
CA GLY A 21 -8.40 -10.66 -8.75
C GLY A 21 -9.69 -10.33 -9.51
N GLN A 22 -10.53 -9.44 -8.98
CA GLN A 22 -11.80 -9.06 -9.59
C GLN A 22 -11.62 -7.91 -10.59
N VAL A 23 -12.10 -8.10 -11.82
CA VAL A 23 -12.07 -7.08 -12.87
C VAL A 23 -13.44 -6.42 -12.97
N GLY A 24 -13.47 -5.10 -13.07
CA GLY A 24 -14.70 -4.32 -13.26
C GLY A 24 -14.44 -3.03 -14.03
N VAL A 25 -15.44 -2.15 -14.05
CA VAL A 25 -15.35 -0.82 -14.67
C VAL A 25 -15.63 0.24 -13.61
N LEU A 26 -14.66 1.11 -13.36
CA LEU A 26 -14.77 2.22 -12.43
C LEU A 26 -14.04 3.44 -13.03
N HIS A 27 -14.60 4.63 -12.84
CA HIS A 27 -13.99 5.90 -13.24
C HIS A 27 -13.49 5.94 -14.71
N GLY A 28 -14.25 5.30 -15.63
CA GLY A 28 -13.96 5.32 -17.07
C GLY A 28 -12.90 4.32 -17.55
N MET A 29 -12.46 3.39 -16.70
CA MET A 29 -11.47 2.36 -17.05
C MET A 29 -11.92 0.95 -16.65
N LYS A 30 -11.53 -0.05 -17.45
CA LYS A 30 -11.64 -1.48 -17.11
C LYS A 30 -10.35 -1.93 -16.44
N THR A 31 -10.42 -2.37 -15.19
CA THR A 31 -9.24 -2.69 -14.37
C THR A 31 -9.60 -3.58 -13.18
N TYR A 32 -8.61 -3.92 -12.34
CA TYR A 32 -8.83 -4.55 -11.04
C TYR A 32 -9.41 -3.56 -10.04
N LEU A 33 -10.42 -3.99 -9.30
CA LEU A 33 -11.05 -3.18 -8.25
C LEU A 33 -11.76 -4.02 -7.19
N LEU A 34 -12.00 -3.42 -6.03
CA LEU A 34 -12.76 -3.99 -4.92
C LEU A 34 -14.26 -3.82 -5.19
N GLN A 35 -14.97 -4.93 -5.36
CA GLN A 35 -16.42 -4.94 -5.58
C GLN A 35 -17.08 -6.15 -4.93
N ASP A 36 -18.37 -6.04 -4.67
CA ASP A 36 -19.19 -7.17 -4.23
C ASP A 36 -19.64 -8.06 -5.40
N GLU A 37 -20.36 -9.13 -5.08
CA GLU A 37 -20.80 -10.13 -6.06
C GLU A 37 -21.77 -9.58 -7.12
N ILE A 38 -22.43 -8.46 -6.84
CA ILE A 38 -23.37 -7.81 -7.76
C ILE A 38 -22.76 -6.57 -8.44
N GLY A 39 -21.47 -6.30 -8.20
CA GLY A 39 -20.69 -5.26 -8.86
C GLY A 39 -20.75 -3.89 -8.19
N ASN A 40 -21.25 -3.76 -6.95
CA ASN A 40 -21.11 -2.51 -6.21
C ASN A 40 -19.67 -2.34 -5.72
N ILE A 41 -19.18 -1.09 -5.77
CA ILE A 41 -17.83 -0.75 -5.31
C ILE A 41 -17.75 -0.90 -3.79
N GLN A 42 -16.77 -1.65 -3.31
CA GLN A 42 -16.49 -1.77 -1.89
C GLN A 42 -15.65 -0.59 -1.39
N LEU A 43 -15.81 -0.26 -0.11
CA LEU A 43 -14.97 0.73 0.55
C LEU A 43 -13.56 0.18 0.72
N ALA A 44 -12.59 0.95 0.26
CA ALA A 44 -11.18 0.70 0.54
C ALA A 44 -10.86 1.08 1.99
N HIS A 45 -9.73 0.55 2.49
CA HIS A 45 -9.17 0.98 3.76
C HIS A 45 -7.65 0.97 3.71
N SER A 46 -7.04 2.08 4.11
CA SER A 46 -5.61 2.18 4.41
C SER A 46 -5.39 3.28 5.44
N ILE A 47 -4.38 3.14 6.30
CA ILE A 47 -3.90 4.28 7.12
C ILE A 47 -3.31 5.42 6.26
N SER A 48 -3.01 5.15 4.99
CA SER A 48 -2.55 6.11 4.01
C SER A 48 -3.69 6.59 3.13
N ALA A 49 -4.10 7.85 3.29
CA ALA A 49 -5.15 8.46 2.46
C ALA A 49 -4.82 8.40 0.95
N GLY A 50 -3.54 8.48 0.56
CA GLY A 50 -3.14 8.41 -0.85
C GLY A 50 -3.20 7.02 -1.47
N LEU A 51 -3.30 5.95 -0.67
CA LEU A 51 -3.48 4.57 -1.15
C LEU A 51 -4.89 4.04 -0.89
N ASP A 52 -5.76 4.82 -0.24
CA ASP A 52 -7.13 4.44 0.09
C ASP A 52 -8.07 4.59 -1.13
N TYR A 53 -7.84 3.75 -2.15
CA TYR A 53 -8.57 3.75 -3.40
C TYR A 53 -8.97 2.32 -3.79
N PRO A 54 -10.24 2.05 -4.16
CA PRO A 54 -10.70 0.69 -4.41
C PRO A 54 -10.27 0.12 -5.77
N GLY A 55 -9.60 0.89 -6.63
CA GLY A 55 -9.19 0.45 -7.96
C GLY A 55 -7.70 0.59 -8.20
N VAL A 56 -7.25 0.32 -9.42
CA VAL A 56 -5.87 0.54 -9.85
C VAL A 56 -5.80 0.91 -11.32
N GLY A 57 -4.78 1.65 -11.74
CA GLY A 57 -4.61 2.02 -13.16
C GLY A 57 -4.50 0.78 -14.09
N PRO A 58 -5.07 0.83 -15.31
CA PRO A 58 -5.15 -0.33 -16.20
C PRO A 58 -3.78 -0.77 -16.73
N GLU A 59 -2.80 0.14 -16.81
CA GLU A 59 -1.42 -0.22 -17.16
C GLU A 59 -0.80 -1.13 -16.10
N HIS A 60 -1.08 -0.89 -14.81
CA HIS A 60 -0.62 -1.76 -13.75
C HIS A 60 -1.27 -3.16 -13.84
N ALA A 61 -2.57 -3.21 -14.15
CA ALA A 61 -3.28 -4.47 -14.38
C ALA A 61 -2.63 -5.27 -15.54
N TYR A 62 -2.35 -4.61 -16.66
CA TYR A 62 -1.66 -5.23 -17.79
C TYR A 62 -0.25 -5.74 -17.41
N LEU A 63 0.53 -4.95 -16.68
CA LEU A 63 1.87 -5.34 -16.24
C LEU A 63 1.85 -6.54 -15.26
N ARG A 64 0.80 -6.67 -14.45
CA ARG A 64 0.57 -7.86 -13.61
C ARG A 64 0.29 -9.08 -14.47
N ASP A 65 -0.68 -8.97 -15.38
CA ASP A 65 -1.20 -10.11 -16.13
C ASP A 65 -0.19 -10.64 -17.16
N SER A 66 0.64 -9.76 -17.71
CA SER A 66 1.79 -10.13 -18.55
C SER A 66 2.95 -10.76 -17.78
N GLY A 67 2.90 -10.75 -16.44
CA GLY A 67 3.99 -11.22 -15.57
C GLY A 67 5.20 -10.27 -15.51
N ARG A 68 5.11 -9.09 -16.13
CA ARG A 68 6.22 -8.12 -16.18
C ARG A 68 6.48 -7.43 -14.85
N ALA A 69 5.45 -7.26 -14.02
CA ALA A 69 5.54 -6.70 -12.68
C ALA A 69 4.77 -7.57 -11.67
N LYS A 70 5.34 -7.73 -10.47
CA LYS A 70 4.66 -8.36 -9.34
C LYS A 70 4.02 -7.30 -8.45
N TYR A 71 2.86 -7.62 -7.88
CA TYR A 71 2.16 -6.76 -6.94
C TYR A 71 1.95 -7.54 -5.65
N VAL A 72 2.22 -6.87 -4.53
CA VAL A 72 2.10 -7.41 -3.17
C VAL A 72 1.37 -6.40 -2.31
N SER A 73 0.99 -6.81 -1.10
CA SER A 73 0.31 -5.94 -0.15
C SER A 73 1.14 -5.80 1.12
N VAL A 74 1.06 -4.63 1.74
CA VAL A 74 1.72 -4.32 3.02
C VAL A 74 0.67 -3.77 3.98
N THR A 75 0.63 -4.29 5.21
CA THR A 75 -0.36 -3.85 6.20
C THR A 75 0.01 -2.50 6.81
N ASP A 76 -0.96 -1.84 7.41
CA ASP A 76 -0.77 -0.55 8.09
C ASP A 76 0.32 -0.66 9.18
N LYS A 77 0.36 -1.79 9.90
CA LYS A 77 1.39 -2.06 10.91
C LYS A 77 2.79 -2.13 10.29
N GLU A 78 2.95 -2.91 9.23
CA GLU A 78 4.25 -3.08 8.56
C GLU A 78 4.75 -1.76 7.96
N CYS A 79 3.83 -0.97 7.40
CA CYS A 79 4.10 0.37 6.91
C CYS A 79 4.61 1.28 8.04
N MET A 80 3.91 1.32 9.18
CA MET A 80 4.30 2.18 10.31
C MET A 80 5.64 1.77 10.93
N ASP A 81 5.89 0.47 11.05
CA ASP A 81 7.19 -0.03 11.53
C ASP A 81 8.32 0.44 10.60
N ALA A 82 8.13 0.35 9.28
CA ALA A 82 9.13 0.79 8.30
C ALA A 82 9.33 2.32 8.27
N LEU A 83 8.25 3.09 8.41
CA LEU A 83 8.32 4.56 8.52
C LEU A 83 9.19 4.96 9.71
N MET A 84 8.93 4.37 10.87
CA MET A 84 9.65 4.70 12.10
C MET A 84 11.13 4.30 12.01
N GLU A 85 11.44 3.20 11.33
CA GLU A 85 12.82 2.79 11.08
C GLU A 85 13.56 3.81 10.21
N LEU A 86 12.97 4.27 9.10
CA LEU A 86 13.63 5.27 8.24
C LEU A 86 13.89 6.59 8.97
N CYS A 87 12.90 7.04 9.76
CA CYS A 87 13.05 8.24 10.58
C CYS A 87 14.21 8.13 11.57
N ARG A 88 14.37 6.98 12.23
CA ARG A 88 15.39 6.76 13.26
C ARG A 88 16.78 6.55 12.66
N MET A 89 16.87 5.80 11.57
CA MET A 89 18.14 5.36 10.99
C MET A 89 18.73 6.43 10.06
N GLU A 90 17.89 7.08 9.26
CA GLU A 90 18.34 7.95 8.17
C GLU A 90 17.89 9.41 8.33
N GLY A 91 17.07 9.72 9.35
CA GLY A 91 16.57 11.08 9.58
C GLY A 91 15.62 11.58 8.49
N ILE A 92 15.05 10.68 7.70
CA ILE A 92 14.10 11.00 6.62
C ILE A 92 12.70 10.66 7.10
N ILE A 93 11.78 11.61 7.00
CA ILE A 93 10.35 11.40 7.30
C ILE A 93 9.62 11.09 5.99
N PRO A 94 9.32 9.82 5.67
CA PRO A 94 8.66 9.47 4.42
C PRO A 94 7.15 9.66 4.53
N ALA A 95 6.49 9.89 3.39
CA ALA A 95 5.04 9.78 3.33
C ALA A 95 4.60 8.34 3.68
N ILE A 96 3.44 8.18 4.32
CA ILE A 96 2.90 6.85 4.67
C ILE A 96 2.74 5.99 3.40
N GLU A 97 2.38 6.60 2.26
CA GLU A 97 2.32 5.95 0.96
C GLU A 97 3.67 5.30 0.59
N SER A 98 4.77 6.04 0.76
CA SER A 98 6.13 5.57 0.48
C SER A 98 6.57 4.48 1.47
N ALA A 99 6.16 4.58 2.74
CA ALA A 99 6.53 3.62 3.77
C ALA A 99 5.97 2.21 3.50
N HIS A 100 4.86 2.07 2.76
CA HIS A 100 4.40 0.77 2.27
C HIS A 100 5.45 0.09 1.38
N ALA A 101 5.99 0.83 0.41
CA ALA A 101 7.04 0.31 -0.46
C ALA A 101 8.33 0.02 0.32
N LEU A 102 8.68 0.83 1.31
CA LEU A 102 9.85 0.62 2.16
C LEU A 102 9.74 -0.68 2.98
N ALA A 103 8.58 -0.93 3.58
CA ALA A 103 8.35 -2.15 4.36
C ALA A 103 8.56 -3.41 3.51
N HIS A 104 8.12 -3.38 2.25
CA HIS A 104 8.38 -4.50 1.33
C HIS A 104 9.86 -4.60 0.96
N VAL A 105 10.55 -3.48 0.73
CA VAL A 105 12.00 -3.45 0.45
C VAL A 105 12.80 -4.09 1.58
N PHE A 106 12.46 -3.83 2.85
CA PHE A 106 13.11 -4.48 3.99
C PHE A 106 12.98 -6.01 3.96
N LYS A 107 11.79 -6.52 3.66
CA LYS A 107 11.55 -7.97 3.49
C LYS A 107 12.38 -8.54 2.33
N MET A 108 12.37 -7.85 1.17
CA MET A 108 13.12 -8.28 -0.03
C MET A 108 14.63 -8.32 0.22
N ALA A 109 15.17 -7.29 0.87
CA ALA A 109 16.60 -7.15 1.18
C ALA A 109 17.10 -8.24 2.14
N GLN A 110 16.24 -8.72 3.04
CA GLN A 110 16.55 -9.84 3.93
C GLN A 110 16.37 -11.21 3.27
N GLY A 111 15.58 -11.29 2.19
CA GLY A 111 15.23 -12.52 1.46
C GLY A 111 15.86 -12.62 0.07
N GLU A 112 15.01 -12.67 -0.96
CA GLU A 112 15.38 -12.94 -2.36
C GLU A 112 16.36 -11.93 -2.99
N TYR A 113 16.51 -10.74 -2.39
CA TYR A 113 17.42 -9.69 -2.83
C TYR A 113 18.59 -9.45 -1.87
N LYS A 114 18.89 -10.39 -0.96
CA LYS A 114 20.05 -10.28 -0.08
C LYS A 114 21.34 -10.10 -0.89
N GLY A 115 22.08 -9.02 -0.59
CA GLY A 115 23.32 -8.65 -1.27
C GLY A 115 23.15 -8.04 -2.67
N LYS A 116 21.92 -7.72 -3.09
CA LYS A 116 21.61 -7.07 -4.37
C LYS A 116 21.28 -5.58 -4.16
N THR A 117 21.43 -4.80 -5.21
CA THR A 117 20.98 -3.40 -5.24
C THR A 117 19.48 -3.33 -5.46
N ILE A 118 18.78 -2.56 -4.62
CA ILE A 118 17.35 -2.26 -4.74
C ILE A 118 17.20 -0.75 -4.90
N ILE A 119 16.41 -0.32 -5.88
CA ILE A 119 16.00 1.07 -6.05
C ILE A 119 14.52 1.16 -5.67
N MET A 120 14.19 2.11 -4.79
CA MET A 120 12.84 2.37 -4.33
C MET A 120 12.45 3.80 -4.68
N CYS A 121 11.21 3.98 -5.13
CA CYS A 121 10.63 5.32 -5.26
C CYS A 121 10.13 5.81 -3.89
N LEU A 122 10.80 6.82 -3.33
CA LEU A 122 10.31 7.56 -2.17
C LEU A 122 9.38 8.67 -2.66
N SER A 123 8.12 8.30 -2.93
CA SER A 123 7.15 9.11 -3.67
C SER A 123 6.81 10.46 -3.02
N GLY A 124 7.01 10.63 -1.72
CA GLY A 124 6.74 11.89 -1.03
C GLY A 124 7.35 11.99 0.36
N ARG A 125 7.30 13.21 0.91
CA ARG A 125 7.67 13.53 2.29
C ARG A 125 6.49 13.36 3.24
N GLY A 126 6.78 13.00 4.50
CA GLY A 126 5.78 12.67 5.51
C GLY A 126 5.32 13.82 6.39
N ASP A 127 5.68 15.07 6.11
CA ASP A 127 5.25 16.23 6.91
C ASP A 127 3.73 16.30 7.07
N LYS A 128 2.98 15.92 6.02
CA LYS A 128 1.50 15.88 6.05
C LYS A 128 0.94 14.81 6.99
N ASP A 129 1.74 13.78 7.29
CA ASP A 129 1.30 12.56 7.96
C ASP A 129 1.65 12.54 9.46
N VAL A 130 2.39 13.53 9.97
CA VAL A 130 2.89 13.57 11.35
C VAL A 130 1.75 13.41 12.37
N ASN A 131 0.60 14.05 12.15
CA ASN A 131 -0.56 13.92 13.04
C ASN A 131 -1.13 12.49 13.05
N THR A 132 -1.20 11.84 11.88
CA THR A 132 -1.67 10.45 11.76
C THR A 132 -0.70 9.49 12.44
N VAL A 133 0.61 9.69 12.25
CA VAL A 133 1.65 8.91 12.92
C VAL A 133 1.56 9.08 14.44
N GLN A 134 1.39 10.30 14.94
CA GLN A 134 1.22 10.55 16.38
C GLN A 134 0.01 9.81 16.94
N LYS A 135 -1.15 9.90 16.27
CA LYS A 135 -2.36 9.17 16.67
C LYS A 135 -2.14 7.66 16.71
N TYR A 136 -1.52 7.11 15.66
CA TYR A 136 -1.19 5.69 15.60
C TYR A 136 -0.33 5.24 16.78
N LEU A 137 0.71 6.01 17.12
CA LEU A 137 1.60 5.70 18.25
C LEU A 137 0.89 5.80 19.61
N ASN A 138 -0.11 6.68 19.72
CA ASN A 138 -0.94 6.81 20.92
C ASN A 138 -2.05 5.74 21.01
N GLY A 139 -2.21 4.89 19.99
CA GLY A 139 -3.32 3.92 19.91
C GLY A 139 -4.68 4.58 19.68
N GLU A 140 -4.69 5.80 19.14
CA GLU A 140 -5.90 6.52 18.76
C GLU A 140 -6.41 6.09 17.38
N GLU A 141 -7.67 6.35 17.10
CA GLU A 141 -8.27 6.06 15.81
C GLU A 141 -7.67 6.98 14.71
N THR A 142 -7.10 6.36 13.68
CA THR A 142 -6.34 7.05 12.63
C THR A 142 -7.17 7.35 11.39
N ASN A 143 -8.24 6.58 11.15
CA ASN A 143 -9.15 6.70 10.01
C ASN A 143 -10.56 7.04 10.52
N LYS A 144 -11.20 8.05 9.91
CA LYS A 144 -12.61 8.38 10.15
C LYS A 144 -13.53 7.45 9.38
#